data_AF-M8B0V8-F1
#
_entry.id   AF-M8B0V8-F1
#
_cell.length_a   1.000
_cell.length_b   1.000
_cell.length_c   1.000
_cell.angle_alpha   90.00
_cell.angle_beta   90.00
_cell.angle_gamma   90.00
#
_symmetry.space_group_name_H-M   'P 1'
#
loop_
_entity.id
_entity.type
_entity.pdbx_description
1 polymer ?
#
loop_
_entity_poly.entity_id
_entity_poly.type
_entity_poly.pdbx_seq_one_letter_code
_entity_poly.pdbx_strand_id
1 'polypeptide(L)'
;MTIRGLNGRDGRTHLARTSQGLLVLLNKKTDAVFVVNPVTGARADLPPVTALLSGFRRADVFPRWPHEVHFGVELTYDSAVVINLHGLLGVARPGDERWAEVEWEDPILGPVLSFAGRVYCFVDDAVMLLETSPDHPPRLAKADHNPFGSMP
;
A
#
# COMPACT_ATOMS: atom_id res chain seq x y z
N MET A 1 -7.29 -19.70 11.73
CA MET A 1 -7.05 -20.10 10.34
C MET A 1 -5.59 -19.79 10.01
N THR A 2 -4.72 -20.80 10.00
CA THR A 2 -3.29 -20.62 9.75
C THR A 2 -3.05 -20.83 8.26
N ILE A 3 -2.82 -19.74 7.53
CA ILE A 3 -2.49 -19.81 6.11
C ILE A 3 -1.07 -20.36 6.02
N ARG A 4 -0.95 -21.65 5.69
CA ARG A 4 0.35 -22.31 5.48
C ARG A 4 1.08 -21.61 4.34
N GLY A 5 2.33 -21.20 4.56
CA GLY A 5 3.19 -20.53 3.56
C GLY A 5 3.66 -19.11 3.93
N LEU A 6 3.08 -18.48 4.96
CA LEU A 6 3.55 -17.16 5.43
C LEU A 6 4.82 -17.21 6.30
N ASN A 7 5.21 -18.41 6.75
CA ASN A 7 6.38 -18.64 7.60
C ASN A 7 7.67 -18.77 6.78
N GLY A 8 8.09 -17.71 6.07
CA GLY A 8 9.47 -17.43 5.62
C GLY A 8 10.28 -18.48 4.85
N ARG A 9 9.80 -19.73 4.71
CA ARG A 9 10.48 -20.87 4.08
C ARG A 9 10.40 -20.78 2.56
N ASP A 10 9.40 -20.08 2.03
CA ASP A 10 9.18 -19.91 0.59
C ASP A 10 9.82 -18.61 0.04
N GLY A 11 10.63 -17.92 0.86
CA GLY A 11 11.23 -16.63 0.49
C GLY A 11 10.23 -15.47 0.42
N ARG A 12 8.98 -15.66 0.88
CA ARG A 12 7.95 -14.63 0.94
C ARG A 12 7.76 -14.10 2.36
N THR A 13 7.42 -12.83 2.48
CA THR A 13 7.07 -12.19 3.75
C THR A 13 5.79 -11.42 3.61
N HIS A 14 4.90 -11.59 4.59
CA HIS A 14 3.67 -10.83 4.69
C HIS A 14 4.00 -9.37 5.03
N LEU A 15 3.54 -8.44 4.19
CA LEU A 15 3.67 -7.01 4.43
C LEU A 15 2.51 -6.51 5.27
N ALA A 16 1.28 -6.69 4.77
CA ALA A 16 0.07 -6.20 5.42
C ALA A 16 -1.18 -6.93 4.88
N ARG A 17 -2.32 -6.65 5.52
CA ARG A 17 -3.65 -7.03 5.04
C ARG A 17 -4.42 -5.78 4.65
N THR A 18 -5.17 -5.85 3.56
CA THR A 18 -6.11 -4.79 3.19
C THR A 18 -7.36 -4.84 4.06
N SER A 19 -8.13 -3.76 4.12
CA SER A 19 -9.46 -3.71 4.74
C SER A 19 -10.43 -4.80 4.21
N GLN A 20 -10.25 -5.23 2.96
CA GLN A 20 -11.02 -6.29 2.32
C GLN A 20 -10.52 -7.71 2.66
N GLY A 21 -9.47 -7.85 3.47
CA GLY A 21 -8.94 -9.13 3.90
C GLY A 21 -8.00 -9.81 2.89
N LEU A 22 -7.54 -9.10 1.86
CA LEU A 22 -6.50 -9.61 0.96
C LEU A 22 -5.14 -9.53 1.62
N LEU A 23 -4.26 -10.48 1.32
CA LEU A 23 -2.89 -10.48 1.82
C LEU A 23 -1.97 -9.82 0.82
N VAL A 24 -1.06 -8.96 1.30
CA VAL A 24 -0.01 -8.38 0.47
C VAL A 24 1.32 -8.98 0.90
N LEU A 25 2.01 -9.59 -0.06
CA LEU A 25 3.21 -10.38 0.16
C LEU A 25 4.38 -9.78 -0.61
N LEU A 26 5.56 -9.81 -0.02
CA LEU A 26 6.83 -9.43 -0.62
C LEU A 26 7.67 -10.68 -0.91
N ASN A 27 8.20 -10.80 -2.12
CA ASN A 27 9.29 -11.72 -2.41
C ASN A 27 10.62 -11.14 -1.91
N LYS A 28 11.26 -11.79 -0.93
CA LYS A 28 12.54 -11.32 -0.39
C LYS A 28 13.68 -11.33 -1.41
N LYS A 29 13.63 -12.20 -2.41
CA LYS A 29 14.69 -12.33 -3.42
C LYS A 29 14.55 -11.33 -4.56
N THR A 30 13.33 -11.09 -5.02
CA THR A 30 13.07 -10.30 -6.25
C THR A 30 12.40 -8.96 -5.98
N ASP A 31 12.03 -8.67 -4.73
CA ASP A 31 11.27 -7.47 -4.35
C ASP A 31 9.88 -7.33 -4.98
N ALA A 32 9.44 -8.34 -5.72
CA ALA A 32 8.11 -8.39 -6.30
C ALA A 32 7.03 -8.41 -5.20
N VAL A 33 5.98 -7.64 -5.42
CA VAL A 33 4.81 -7.57 -4.54
C VAL A 33 3.68 -8.36 -5.16
N PHE A 34 2.94 -9.07 -4.32
CA PHE A 34 1.78 -9.86 -4.73
C PHE A 34 0.61 -9.59 -3.82
N VAL A 35 -0.58 -9.46 -4.40
CA VAL A 35 -1.85 -9.46 -3.67
C VAL A 35 -2.48 -10.82 -3.83
N VAL A 36 -2.87 -11.44 -2.72
CA VAL A 36 -3.45 -12.78 -2.69
C VAL A 36 -4.78 -12.76 -1.95
N ASN A 37 -5.80 -13.33 -2.59
CA ASN A 37 -7.04 -13.67 -1.92
C ASN A 37 -6.85 -14.98 -1.14
N PRO A 38 -6.90 -14.97 0.21
CA PRO A 38 -6.63 -16.15 1.01
C PRO A 38 -7.73 -17.22 0.91
N VAL A 39 -8.93 -16.86 0.42
CA VAL A 39 -10.08 -17.76 0.28
C VAL A 39 -10.06 -18.45 -1.08
N THR A 40 -9.82 -17.69 -2.15
CA THR A 40 -9.86 -18.23 -3.52
C THR A 40 -8.50 -18.67 -4.05
N GLY A 41 -7.41 -18.24 -3.40
CA GLY A 41 -6.06 -18.43 -3.90
C GLY A 41 -5.72 -17.55 -5.10
N ALA A 42 -6.64 -16.69 -5.56
CA ALA A 42 -6.40 -15.76 -6.65
C ALA A 42 -5.23 -14.83 -6.31
N ARG A 43 -4.38 -14.55 -7.30
CA ARG A 43 -3.18 -13.75 -7.14
C ARG A 43 -3.08 -12.70 -8.25
N ALA A 44 -2.68 -11.51 -7.85
CA ALA A 44 -2.28 -10.43 -8.74
C ALA A 44 -0.82 -10.04 -8.45
N ASP A 45 -0.05 -9.86 -9.52
CA ASP A 45 1.34 -9.41 -9.46
C ASP A 45 1.41 -7.88 -9.61
N LEU A 46 2.32 -7.27 -8.87
CA LEU A 46 2.57 -5.83 -8.86
C LEU A 46 4.06 -5.55 -9.15
N PRO A 47 4.41 -4.31 -9.53
CA PRO A 47 5.79 -3.91 -9.68
C PRO A 47 6.62 -4.18 -8.41
N PRO A 48 7.93 -4.45 -8.53
CA PRO A 48 8.80 -4.59 -7.35
C PRO A 48 8.83 -3.34 -6.48
N VAL A 49 8.91 -3.49 -5.15
CA VAL A 49 9.01 -2.33 -4.23
C VAL A 49 10.24 -1.48 -4.49
N THR A 50 11.29 -2.05 -5.08
CA THR A 50 12.51 -1.31 -5.45
C THR A 50 12.26 -0.18 -6.42
N ALA A 51 11.21 -0.26 -7.24
CA ALA A 51 10.81 0.83 -8.12
C ALA A 51 10.20 2.03 -7.37
N LEU A 52 9.80 1.87 -6.11
CA LEU A 52 9.31 2.95 -5.23
C LEU A 52 10.43 3.52 -4.34
N LEU A 53 11.59 2.86 -4.26
CA LEU A 53 12.62 3.24 -3.28
C LEU A 53 13.43 4.48 -3.68
N SER A 54 13.29 5.06 -4.88
CA SER A 54 13.82 6.36 -5.36
C SER A 54 15.09 6.99 -4.69
N GLY A 55 16.06 6.18 -4.24
CA GLY A 55 17.29 6.64 -3.55
C GLY A 55 17.50 6.11 -2.12
N PHE A 56 16.47 5.55 -1.50
CA PHE A 56 16.52 4.83 -0.22
C PHE A 56 17.12 3.44 -0.40
N ARG A 57 17.93 3.00 0.57
CA ARG A 57 18.40 1.61 0.56
C ARG A 57 17.27 0.73 1.07
N ARG A 58 17.13 -0.45 0.46
CA ARG A 58 16.17 -1.47 0.92
C ARG A 58 16.27 -1.74 2.43
N ALA A 59 17.47 -1.71 3.00
CA ALA A 59 17.71 -1.93 4.43
C ALA A 59 17.13 -0.82 5.33
N ASP A 60 16.95 0.39 4.80
CA ASP A 60 16.41 1.53 5.53
C ASP A 60 14.87 1.41 5.65
N VAL A 61 14.23 0.84 4.63
CA VAL A 61 12.76 0.66 4.56
C VAL A 61 12.29 -0.68 5.12
N PHE A 62 13.11 -1.71 5.00
CA PHE A 62 12.86 -3.05 5.56
C PHE A 62 13.90 -3.39 6.63
N PRO A 63 13.88 -2.71 7.81
CA PRO A 63 14.84 -2.98 8.86
C PRO A 63 14.79 -4.44 9.30
N ARG A 64 15.95 -4.99 9.67
CA ARG A 64 16.11 -6.40 10.08
C ARG A 64 15.46 -6.73 11.43
N TRP A 65 14.96 -5.72 12.16
CA TRP A 65 14.33 -5.86 13.48
C TRP A 65 12.81 -5.67 13.42
N PRO A 66 12.03 -6.39 14.26
CA PRO A 66 10.59 -6.55 14.10
C PRO A 66 9.76 -5.47 14.80
N HIS A 67 10.37 -4.41 15.33
CA HIS A 67 9.64 -3.37 16.03
C HIS A 67 9.17 -2.33 15.01
N GLU A 68 7.86 -2.36 14.76
CA GLU A 68 7.08 -1.21 14.24
C GLU A 68 7.31 -0.84 12.78
N VAL A 69 7.35 -1.82 11.88
CA VAL A 69 7.19 -1.47 10.46
C VAL A 69 5.72 -1.22 10.16
N HIS A 70 5.33 0.05 10.16
CA HIS A 70 4.01 0.54 9.76
C HIS A 70 3.84 0.43 8.24
N PHE A 71 3.80 -0.80 7.72
CA PHE A 71 3.35 -1.02 6.36
C PHE A 71 1.84 -0.92 6.32
N GLY A 72 1.34 0.07 5.58
CA GLY A 72 -0.08 0.16 5.25
C GLY A 72 -0.28 -0.30 3.82
N VAL A 73 -1.30 -1.13 3.57
CA VAL A 73 -1.71 -1.47 2.21
C VAL A 73 -3.22 -1.42 2.10
N GLU A 74 -3.71 -0.72 1.09
CA GLU A 74 -5.14 -0.60 0.83
C GLU A 74 -5.49 -0.66 -0.65
N LEU A 75 -6.77 -0.87 -0.93
CA LEU A 75 -7.32 -0.84 -2.28
C LEU A 75 -8.21 0.38 -2.48
N THR A 76 -8.07 0.94 -3.68
CA THR A 76 -9.00 1.91 -4.27
C THR A 76 -10.18 1.19 -4.92
N TYR A 77 -11.23 1.94 -5.26
CA TYR A 77 -12.45 1.42 -5.90
C TYR A 77 -12.16 0.72 -7.23
N ASP A 78 -11.19 1.22 -8.00
CA ASP A 78 -10.76 0.67 -9.28
C ASP A 78 -9.66 -0.38 -9.15
N SER A 79 -9.49 -0.96 -7.95
CA SER A 79 -8.54 -2.04 -7.65
C SER A 79 -7.06 -1.67 -7.78
N ALA A 80 -6.71 -0.38 -7.80
CA ALA A 80 -5.33 0.03 -7.60
C ALA A 80 -4.92 -0.21 -6.15
N VAL A 81 -3.71 -0.72 -5.99
CA VAL A 81 -3.09 -1.05 -4.71
C VAL A 81 -2.27 0.15 -4.27
N VAL A 82 -2.54 0.60 -3.06
CA VAL A 82 -1.84 1.69 -2.39
C VAL A 82 -0.97 1.10 -1.31
N ILE A 83 0.33 1.37 -1.34
CA ILE A 83 1.27 0.94 -0.32
C ILE A 83 1.95 2.13 0.33
N ASN A 84 1.95 2.17 1.66
CA ASN A 84 2.80 3.05 2.45
C ASN A 84 3.96 2.23 3.00
N LEU A 85 5.16 2.45 2.45
CA LEU A 85 6.41 1.88 2.94
C LEU A 85 7.18 2.93 3.75
N HIS A 86 6.79 3.12 5.01
CA HIS A 86 7.49 4.02 5.94
C HIS A 86 7.62 5.46 5.39
N GLY A 87 6.49 6.03 4.94
CA GLY A 87 6.40 7.36 4.36
C GLY A 87 6.51 7.38 2.83
N LEU A 88 6.96 6.29 2.20
CA LEU A 88 6.97 6.16 0.74
C LEU A 88 5.63 5.62 0.27
N LEU A 89 4.78 6.52 -0.24
CA LEU A 89 3.46 6.18 -0.72
C LEU A 89 3.51 5.89 -2.23
N GLY A 90 3.04 4.71 -2.61
CA GLY A 90 3.01 4.26 -4.01
C GLY A 90 1.65 3.69 -4.39
N VAL A 91 1.27 3.90 -5.64
CA VAL A 91 0.06 3.35 -6.25
C VAL A 91 0.45 2.50 -7.46
N ALA A 92 -0.09 1.28 -7.55
CA ALA A 92 0.06 0.43 -8.73
C ALA A 92 -1.16 -0.47 -8.91
N ARG A 93 -1.49 -0.78 -10.15
CA ARG A 93 -2.51 -1.77 -10.51
C ARG A 93 -1.84 -3.11 -10.86
N PRO A 94 -2.58 -4.22 -10.74
CA PRO A 94 -2.17 -5.48 -11.32
C PRO A 94 -1.80 -5.33 -12.80
N GLY A 95 -0.57 -5.70 -13.16
CA GLY A 95 -0.05 -5.58 -14.53
C GLY A 95 0.71 -4.29 -14.84
N ASP A 96 0.72 -3.30 -13.94
CA ASP A 96 1.59 -2.14 -14.10
C ASP A 96 3.07 -2.54 -14.06
N GLU A 97 3.92 -1.82 -14.82
CA GLU A 97 5.37 -2.06 -14.83
C GLU A 97 6.11 -1.32 -13.70
N ARG A 98 5.53 -0.24 -13.19
CA ARG A 98 6.13 0.64 -12.17
C ARG A 98 5.10 1.14 -11.17
N TRP A 99 5.56 1.52 -9.99
CA TRP A 99 4.75 2.29 -9.05
C TRP A 99 4.64 3.74 -9.54
N ALA A 100 3.47 4.32 -9.36
CA ALA A 100 3.27 5.75 -9.36
C ALA A 100 3.51 6.25 -7.92
N GLU A 101 4.62 6.97 -7.73
CA GLU A 101 4.97 7.58 -6.44
C GLU A 101 4.04 8.76 -6.18
N VAL A 102 3.59 8.88 -4.93
CA VAL A 102 2.77 10.00 -4.48
C VAL A 102 3.69 10.98 -3.77
N GLU A 103 4.02 12.07 -4.46
CA GLU A 103 4.89 13.11 -3.91
C GLU A 103 4.21 13.84 -2.74
N TRP A 104 4.93 13.98 -1.64
CA TRP A 104 4.52 14.76 -0.49
C TRP A 104 5.74 15.29 0.27
N GLU A 105 5.61 16.46 0.90
CA GLU A 105 6.74 17.15 1.56
C GLU A 105 7.13 16.49 2.88
N ASP A 106 6.16 15.92 3.61
CA ASP A 106 6.36 15.32 4.93
C ASP A 106 6.26 13.78 4.94
N PRO A 107 6.99 13.07 5.80
CA PRO A 107 6.82 11.63 5.92
C PRO A 107 5.40 11.28 6.42
N ILE A 108 4.69 10.44 5.68
CA ILE A 108 3.37 9.92 6.09
C ILE A 108 3.57 8.86 7.17
N LEU A 109 3.60 9.30 8.42
CA LEU A 109 3.77 8.45 9.60
C LEU A 109 2.40 7.96 10.09
N GLY A 110 1.81 6.99 9.38
CA GLY A 110 0.51 6.45 9.79
C GLY A 110 -0.03 5.36 8.88
N PRO A 111 -1.09 4.65 9.32
CA PRO A 111 -1.75 3.65 8.48
C PRO A 111 -2.41 4.33 7.26
N VAL A 112 -2.43 3.62 6.14
CA VAL A 112 -3.42 3.91 5.09
C VAL A 112 -4.68 3.12 5.38
N LEU A 113 -5.84 3.74 5.17
CA LEU A 113 -7.15 3.14 5.42
C LEU A 113 -8.02 3.29 4.18
N SER A 114 -8.83 2.29 3.86
CA SER A 114 -9.83 2.39 2.79
C SER A 114 -11.23 2.45 3.37
N PHE A 115 -12.06 3.35 2.84
CA PHE A 115 -13.49 3.41 3.10
C PHE A 115 -14.23 3.83 1.84
N ALA A 116 -15.29 3.08 1.50
CA ALA A 116 -16.07 3.30 0.28
C ALA A 116 -15.20 3.37 -1.01
N GLY A 117 -14.11 2.60 -1.05
CA GLY A 117 -13.17 2.57 -2.18
C GLY A 117 -12.27 3.80 -2.30
N ARG A 118 -12.27 4.69 -1.32
CA ARG A 118 -11.34 5.82 -1.20
C ARG A 118 -10.28 5.49 -0.17
N VAL A 119 -9.04 5.85 -0.46
CA VAL A 119 -7.91 5.61 0.44
C VAL A 119 -7.54 6.91 1.15
N TYR A 120 -7.40 6.84 2.46
CA TYR A 120 -7.07 7.95 3.33
C TYR A 120 -5.77 7.66 4.08
N CYS A 121 -5.02 8.71 4.38
CA CYS A 121 -3.87 8.67 5.27
C CYS A 121 -3.88 9.87 6.21
N PHE A 122 -3.02 9.83 7.23
CA PHE A 122 -2.83 10.93 8.17
C PHE A 122 -1.48 11.57 7.90
N VAL A 123 -1.49 12.89 7.76
CA VAL A 123 -0.28 13.71 7.71
C VAL A 123 -0.45 14.75 8.80
N ASP A 124 0.48 14.75 9.76
CA ASP A 124 0.34 15.47 11.03
C ASP A 124 -1.02 15.21 11.68
N ASP A 125 -1.88 16.23 11.73
CA ASP A 125 -3.23 16.19 12.30
C ASP A 125 -4.34 16.26 11.24
N ALA A 126 -3.98 16.14 9.95
CA ALA A 126 -4.92 16.20 8.84
C ALA A 126 -5.19 14.83 8.23
N VAL A 127 -6.49 14.55 7.98
CA VAL A 127 -6.89 13.44 7.12
C VAL A 127 -6.67 13.87 5.68
N MET A 128 -5.88 13.10 4.97
CA MET A 128 -5.60 13.27 3.55
C MET A 128 -6.32 12.18 2.77
N LEU A 129 -6.90 12.55 1.63
CA LEU A 129 -7.49 11.66 0.63
C LEU A 129 -6.48 11.45 -0.49
N LEU A 130 -6.28 10.20 -0.88
CA LEU A 130 -5.55 9.87 -2.09
C LEU A 130 -6.47 10.02 -3.31
N GLU A 131 -6.13 10.99 -4.16
CA GLU A 131 -6.75 11.16 -5.47
C GLU A 131 -5.97 10.36 -6.51
N THR A 132 -6.67 9.53 -7.27
CA THR A 132 -6.11 8.81 -8.41
C THR A 132 -6.91 9.18 -9.66
N SER A 133 -6.22 9.37 -10.77
CA SER A 133 -6.82 9.66 -12.08
C SER A 133 -6.00 9.00 -13.18
N PRO A 134 -6.62 8.62 -14.30
CA PRO A 134 -5.89 8.23 -15.50
C PRO A 134 -5.07 9.38 -16.11
N ASP A 135 -5.52 10.62 -15.93
CA ASP A 135 -5.00 11.79 -16.65
C ASP A 135 -3.86 12.51 -15.90
N HIS A 136 -3.69 12.26 -14.61
CA HIS A 136 -2.67 12.90 -13.79
C HIS A 136 -2.05 11.93 -12.77
N PRO A 137 -0.81 12.18 -12.32
CA PRO A 137 -0.21 11.42 -11.24
C PRO A 137 -1.07 11.39 -9.98
N PRO A 138 -1.02 10.31 -9.18
CA PRO A 138 -1.73 10.24 -7.92
C PRO A 138 -1.18 11.30 -6.95
N ARG A 139 -2.06 11.90 -6.15
CA ARG A 139 -1.70 12.98 -5.22
C ARG A 139 -2.54 12.94 -3.97
N LEU A 140 -2.03 13.55 -2.90
CA LEU A 140 -2.80 13.76 -1.68
C LEU A 140 -3.53 15.11 -1.73
N ALA A 141 -4.80 15.07 -1.35
CA ALA A 141 -5.61 16.25 -1.11
C ALA A 141 -6.17 16.21 0.31
N LYS A 142 -6.38 17.38 0.93
CA LYS A 142 -7.02 17.42 2.25
C LYS A 142 -8.43 16.85 2.13
N ALA A 143 -8.78 15.90 2.98
CA ALA A 143 -10.14 15.37 3.00
C ALA A 143 -11.12 16.44 3.48
N ASP A 144 -12.27 16.55 2.82
CA ASP A 144 -13.34 17.43 3.26
C ASP A 144 -13.80 17.06 4.68
N HIS A 145 -14.19 18.08 5.46
CA HIS A 145 -14.71 17.91 6.82
C HIS A 145 -15.95 17.00 6.89
N ASN A 146 -16.63 16.81 5.75
CA ASN A 146 -17.71 15.85 5.59
C ASN A 146 -17.36 14.82 4.49
N PRO A 147 -16.60 13.76 4.80
CA PRO A 147 -16.23 12.74 3.82
C PRO A 147 -17.45 11.92 3.33
N PHE A 148 -18.63 12.13 3.92
CA PHE A 148 -19.87 11.40 3.64
C PHE A 148 -20.83 12.16 2.71
N GLY A 149 -20.55 13.43 2.39
CA GLY A 149 -21.54 14.29 1.73
C GLY A 149 -22.84 14.39 2.55
N SER A 150 -23.81 15.15 2.08
CA SER A 150 -25.15 15.16 2.68
C SER A 150 -25.79 13.80 2.43
N MET A 151 -25.67 12.85 3.35
CA MET A 151 -26.48 11.63 3.30
C MET A 151 -27.96 12.04 3.42
N PRO A 152 -28.83 11.63 2.49
CA PRO A 152 -30.26 11.89 2.55
C PRO A 152 -30.95 11.12 3.69
#